data_AF-A0A0B0D2D8-F1
#
_entry.id   AF-A0A0B0D2D8-F1
#
_cell.length_a   1.000
_cell.length_b   1.000
_cell.length_c   1.000
_cell.angle_alpha   90.00
_cell.angle_beta   90.00
_cell.angle_gamma   90.00
#
_symmetry.space_group_name_H-M   'P 1'
#
loop_
_entity.id
_entity.type
_entity.pdbx_description
1 polymer ?
#
loop_
_entity_poly.entity_id
_entity_poly.type
_entity_poly.pdbx_seq_one_letter_code
_entity_poly.pdbx_strand_id
1 'polypeptide(L)'
;MEEKRPIVHGVDVDARTRCVHYYSEKDVIAIKFHCCGQYYACYFCHQQLAGHPSKKWPKAQWNERAILCGNCWNEMAIATYLDTVRCPNCDHLFNEGCSNHYHLYFEWKGEN
;
A
#
# COMPACT_ATOMS: atom_id res chain seq x y z
N MET A 1 -12.28 -7.70 -22.51
CA MET A 1 -11.61 -8.67 -21.63
C MET A 1 -11.42 -7.96 -20.31
N GLU A 2 -12.13 -8.37 -19.26
CA GLU A 2 -12.08 -7.66 -17.98
C GLU A 2 -10.81 -8.11 -17.24
N GLU A 3 -9.79 -7.25 -17.25
CA GLU A 3 -8.56 -7.50 -16.51
C GLU A 3 -8.91 -7.63 -15.02
N LYS A 4 -8.71 -8.83 -14.47
CA LYS A 4 -9.00 -9.12 -13.07
C LYS A 4 -8.06 -8.30 -12.18
N ARG A 5 -8.60 -7.25 -11.57
CA ARG A 5 -7.91 -6.44 -10.57
C ARG A 5 -7.59 -7.28 -9.31
N PRO A 6 -6.47 -7.01 -8.62
CA PRO A 6 -6.20 -7.60 -7.31
C PRO A 6 -7.33 -7.30 -6.32
N ILE A 7 -7.62 -8.24 -5.43
CA ILE A 7 -8.54 -8.01 -4.31
C ILE A 7 -7.83 -7.11 -3.28
N VAL A 8 -8.49 -6.04 -2.86
CA VAL A 8 -8.01 -5.15 -1.80
C VAL A 8 -8.96 -5.24 -0.60
N HIS A 9 -8.42 -5.60 0.55
CA HIS A 9 -9.15 -5.74 1.79
C HIS A 9 -9.18 -4.42 2.58
N GLY A 10 -10.28 -4.19 3.29
CA GLY A 10 -10.43 -3.04 4.18
C GLY A 10 -11.89 -2.77 4.53
N VAL A 11 -12.09 -1.80 5.40
CA VAL A 11 -13.43 -1.33 5.79
C VAL A 11 -13.87 -0.24 4.82
N ASP A 12 -15.04 -0.45 4.20
CA ASP A 12 -15.65 0.44 3.20
C ASP A 12 -14.68 0.84 2.09
N VAL A 13 -14.03 -0.17 1.48
CA VAL A 13 -13.06 0.06 0.39
C VAL A 13 -13.77 0.46 -0.89
N ASP A 14 -13.36 1.59 -1.47
CA ASP A 14 -13.90 2.07 -2.73
C ASP A 14 -13.10 1.59 -3.96
N ALA A 15 -13.58 1.98 -5.15
CA ALA A 15 -12.94 1.61 -6.42
C ALA A 15 -11.52 2.18 -6.62
N ARG A 16 -11.05 3.07 -5.75
CA ARG A 16 -9.71 3.66 -5.74
C ARG A 16 -8.89 3.21 -4.53
N THR A 17 -9.30 2.12 -3.88
CA THR A 17 -8.65 1.50 -2.72
C THR A 17 -8.62 2.37 -1.47
N ARG A 18 -9.43 3.44 -1.39
CA ARG A 18 -9.59 4.27 -0.19
C ARG A 18 -10.46 3.55 0.81
N CYS A 19 -10.29 3.81 2.10
CA CYS A 19 -11.07 3.17 3.17
C CYS A 19 -11.59 4.20 4.17
N VAL A 20 -12.39 3.77 5.15
CA VAL A 20 -12.93 4.66 6.20
C VAL A 20 -11.84 5.40 6.99
N HIS A 21 -10.63 4.85 7.11
CA HIS A 21 -9.52 5.48 7.83
C HIS A 21 -8.86 6.62 7.03
N TYR A 22 -8.80 6.50 5.70
CA TYR A 22 -8.11 7.42 4.80
C TYR A 22 -8.87 7.51 3.47
N TYR A 23 -9.44 8.69 3.19
CA TYR A 23 -10.39 8.89 2.09
C TYR A 23 -10.18 10.18 1.27
N SER A 24 -9.05 10.86 1.41
CA SER A 24 -8.70 11.98 0.53
C SER A 24 -8.53 11.51 -0.91
N GLU A 25 -8.53 12.44 -1.86
CA GLU A 25 -8.29 12.12 -3.28
C GLU A 25 -6.93 11.44 -3.52
N LYS A 26 -5.95 11.69 -2.65
CA LYS A 26 -4.58 11.17 -2.75
C LYS A 26 -4.36 9.84 -2.04
N ASP A 27 -5.34 9.32 -1.29
CA ASP A 27 -5.27 8.08 -0.51
C ASP A 27 -5.45 6.81 -1.37
N VAL A 28 -4.84 6.80 -2.55
CA VAL A 28 -5.04 5.76 -3.57
C VAL A 28 -3.99 4.65 -3.50
N ILE A 29 -3.36 4.44 -2.33
CA ILE A 29 -2.33 3.41 -2.15
C ILE A 29 -2.90 2.25 -1.35
N ALA A 30 -2.90 1.06 -1.95
CA ALA A 30 -3.03 -0.19 -1.22
C ALA A 30 -1.67 -0.88 -1.12
N ILE A 31 -1.44 -1.57 -0.02
CA ILE A 31 -0.14 -2.17 0.32
C ILE A 31 -0.34 -3.67 0.51
N LYS A 32 0.47 -4.47 -0.17
CA LYS A 32 0.61 -5.91 0.05
C LYS A 32 1.39 -6.12 1.34
N PHE A 33 0.82 -6.82 2.31
CA PHE A 33 1.47 -7.03 3.60
C PHE A 33 2.44 -8.21 3.55
N HIS A 34 3.66 -8.04 4.08
CA HIS A 34 4.70 -9.08 4.07
C HIS A 34 4.28 -10.35 4.83
N CYS A 35 3.43 -10.23 5.85
CA CYS A 35 2.98 -11.37 6.66
C CYS A 35 2.05 -12.34 5.92
N CYS A 36 1.23 -11.87 4.97
CA CYS A 36 0.17 -12.68 4.36
C CYS A 36 0.07 -12.57 2.84
N GLY A 37 0.80 -11.64 2.20
CA GLY A 37 0.78 -11.46 0.75
C GLY A 37 -0.51 -10.87 0.19
N GLN A 38 -1.41 -10.38 1.04
CA GLN A 38 -2.69 -9.77 0.66
C GLN A 38 -2.58 -8.24 0.63
N TYR A 39 -3.33 -7.60 -0.27
CA TYR A 39 -3.45 -6.14 -0.31
C TYR A 39 -4.47 -5.65 0.70
N TYR A 40 -4.07 -4.65 1.49
CA TYR A 40 -4.98 -3.90 2.33
C TYR A 40 -4.93 -2.41 1.96
N ALA A 41 -6.06 -1.73 2.09
CA ALA A 41 -6.17 -0.29 1.86
C ALA A 41 -5.28 0.53 2.82
N CYS A 42 -5.07 0.06 4.05
CA CYS A 42 -4.15 0.67 5.00
C CYS A 42 -3.78 -0.28 6.15
N TYR A 43 -2.86 0.16 7.02
CA TYR A 43 -2.46 -0.52 8.25
C TYR A 43 -3.61 -0.85 9.19
N PHE A 44 -4.48 0.11 9.47
CA PHE A 44 -5.60 -0.11 10.40
C PHE A 44 -6.61 -1.11 9.85
N CYS A 45 -6.85 -1.12 8.54
CA CYS A 45 -7.64 -2.16 7.87
C CYS A 45 -7.03 -3.55 8.07
N HIS A 46 -5.71 -3.70 7.93
CA HIS A 46 -5.04 -4.97 8.23
C HIS A 46 -5.20 -5.36 9.70
N GLN A 47 -4.93 -4.45 10.64
CA GLN A 47 -5.05 -4.76 12.07
C GLN A 47 -6.45 -5.25 12.47
N GLN A 48 -7.50 -4.70 11.85
CA GLN A 48 -8.87 -5.08 12.16
C GLN A 48 -9.28 -6.41 11.52
N LEU A 49 -8.82 -6.70 10.31
CA LEU A 49 -9.39 -7.77 9.49
C LEU A 49 -8.50 -9.01 9.35
N ALA A 50 -7.17 -8.87 9.48
CA ALA A 50 -6.25 -9.96 9.18
C ALA A 50 -6.20 -11.05 10.27
N GLY A 51 -6.63 -10.74 11.50
CA GLY A 51 -6.59 -11.68 12.63
C GLY A 51 -5.17 -12.04 13.11
N HIS A 52 -4.14 -11.35 12.62
CA HIS A 52 -2.75 -11.54 13.01
C HIS A 52 -1.97 -10.21 12.95
N PRO A 53 -0.84 -10.08 13.67
CA PRO A 53 0.00 -8.89 13.58
C PRO A 53 0.62 -8.74 12.19
N SER A 54 0.89 -7.50 11.80
CA SER A 54 1.62 -7.17 10.58
C SER A 54 3.11 -7.49 10.71
N LYS A 55 3.75 -7.83 9.59
CA LYS A 55 5.22 -7.86 9.48
C LYS A 55 5.67 -6.77 8.51
N LYS A 56 6.80 -6.13 8.82
CA LYS A 56 7.44 -5.17 7.92
C LYS A 56 8.11 -5.92 6.76
N TRP A 57 8.19 -5.28 5.60
CA TRP A 57 8.99 -5.76 4.47
C TRP A 57 10.47 -5.53 4.75
N PRO A 58 11.29 -6.59 4.66
CA PRO A 58 12.73 -6.47 4.81
C PRO A 58 13.33 -5.60 3.73
N LYS A 59 14.35 -4.81 4.08
CA LYS A 59 15.00 -3.92 3.12
C LYS A 59 15.53 -4.64 1.88
N ALA A 60 16.04 -5.87 2.06
CA ALA A 60 16.53 -6.71 0.97
C ALA A 60 15.45 -7.06 -0.08
N GLN A 61 14.16 -6.93 0.28
CA GLN A 61 13.01 -7.24 -0.55
C GLN A 61 12.28 -6.00 -1.06
N TRP A 62 12.88 -4.80 -0.98
CA TRP A 62 12.20 -3.58 -1.47
C TRP A 62 11.99 -3.52 -2.99
N ASN A 63 12.57 -4.45 -3.75
CA ASN A 63 12.26 -4.62 -5.17
C ASN A 63 10.92 -5.34 -5.42
N GLU A 64 10.29 -5.88 -4.38
CA GLU A 64 9.00 -6.58 -4.49
C GLU A 64 7.86 -5.64 -4.86
N ARG A 65 6.99 -6.11 -5.77
CA ARG A 65 5.79 -5.40 -6.22
C ARG A 65 4.70 -5.51 -5.16
N ALA A 66 4.81 -4.66 -4.14
CA ALA A 66 3.93 -4.65 -2.99
C ALA A 66 3.06 -3.40 -2.87
N ILE A 67 3.20 -2.43 -3.78
CA ILE A 67 2.43 -1.19 -3.75
C ILE A 67 1.48 -1.16 -4.94
N LEU A 68 0.21 -0.89 -4.70
CA LEU A 68 -0.83 -0.81 -5.73
C LEU A 68 -1.40 0.61 -5.76
N CYS A 69 -1.41 1.21 -6.95
CA CYS A 69 -2.09 2.49 -7.16
C CYS A 69 -3.56 2.23 -7.50
N GLY A 70 -4.50 2.55 -6.61
CA GLY A 70 -5.93 2.41 -6.83
C GLY A 70 -6.52 3.29 -7.94
N ASN A 71 -5.80 4.33 -8.39
CA ASN A 71 -6.25 5.15 -9.52
C ASN A 71 -6.15 4.42 -10.87
N CYS A 72 -5.02 3.73 -11.11
CA CYS A 72 -4.75 3.05 -12.38
C CYS A 72 -4.54 1.54 -12.27
N TRP A 73 -4.62 0.99 -11.05
CA TRP A 73 -4.42 -0.42 -10.72
C TRP A 73 -3.03 -0.99 -11.08
N ASN A 74 -2.04 -0.14 -11.34
CA ASN A 74 -0.67 -0.57 -11.55
C ASN A 74 0.00 -0.93 -10.22
N GLU A 75 0.58 -2.13 -10.17
CA GLU A 75 1.49 -2.55 -9.11
C GLU A 75 2.88 -1.92 -9.32
N MET A 76 3.59 -1.59 -8.24
CA MET A 76 4.95 -1.07 -8.28
C MET A 76 5.79 -1.60 -7.13
N ALA A 77 7.11 -1.56 -7.33
CA ALA A 77 8.07 -1.95 -6.31
C ALA A 77 8.01 -0.98 -5.12
N ILE A 78 8.29 -1.49 -3.92
CA ILE A 78 8.40 -0.66 -2.71
C ILE A 78 9.43 0.45 -2.92
N ALA A 79 10.62 0.11 -3.45
CA ALA A 79 11.68 1.08 -3.73
C ALA A 79 11.22 2.20 -4.67
N THR A 80 10.44 1.87 -5.71
CA THR A 80 9.88 2.87 -6.63
C THR A 80 8.90 3.81 -5.92
N TYR A 81 8.01 3.26 -5.09
CA TYR A 81 7.06 4.06 -4.32
C TYR A 81 7.76 5.02 -3.33
N LEU A 82 8.83 4.56 -2.68
CA LEU A 82 9.60 5.36 -1.73
C LEU A 82 10.40 6.51 -2.39
N ASP A 83 10.68 6.41 -3.70
CA ASP A 83 11.48 7.37 -4.46
C ASP A 83 10.64 8.35 -5.31
N THR A 84 9.31 8.34 -5.15
CA THR A 84 8.40 9.20 -5.93
C THR A 84 7.27 9.76 -5.08
N VAL A 85 6.72 10.89 -5.52
CA VAL A 85 5.51 11.53 -4.94
C VAL A 85 4.25 11.29 -5.78
N ARG A 86 4.37 10.52 -6.87
CA ARG A 86 3.33 10.33 -7.88
C ARG A 86 3.43 8.95 -8.51
N CYS A 87 2.30 8.45 -9.01
CA CYS A 87 2.27 7.18 -9.72
C CYS A 87 3.11 7.25 -11.01
N PRO A 88 4.12 6.39 -11.20
CA PRO A 88 4.93 6.40 -12.43
C PRO A 88 4.14 5.97 -13.68
N ASN A 89 2.97 5.35 -13.50
CA ASN A 89 2.14 4.88 -14.61
C ASN A 89 1.05 5.89 -15.03
N CYS A 90 0.47 6.65 -14.09
CA CYS A 90 -0.68 7.52 -14.38
C CYS A 90 -0.54 8.96 -13.86
N ASP A 91 0.63 9.31 -13.32
CA ASP A 91 0.97 10.64 -12.80
C ASP A 91 0.12 11.13 -11.60
N HIS A 92 -0.82 10.33 -11.11
CA HIS A 92 -1.65 10.69 -9.96
C HIS A 92 -0.79 10.93 -8.71
N LEU A 93 -1.00 12.06 -8.05
CA LEU A 93 -0.29 12.43 -6.83
C LEU A 93 -0.60 11.46 -5.68
N PHE A 94 0.42 11.07 -4.93
CA PHE A 94 0.26 10.31 -3.70
C PHE A 94 0.11 11.23 -2.50
N ASN A 95 -0.46 10.70 -1.43
CA ASN A 95 -0.56 11.41 -0.17
C ASN A 95 0.83 11.43 0.52
N GLU A 96 1.40 12.62 0.70
CA GLU A 96 2.67 12.80 1.39
C GLU A 96 2.62 12.33 2.86
N GLY A 97 1.44 12.41 3.48
CA GLY A 97 1.20 11.93 4.84
C GLY A 97 1.40 10.42 4.99
N CYS A 98 1.40 9.64 3.90
CA CYS A 98 1.74 8.21 3.95
C CYS A 98 3.17 7.96 4.43
N SER A 99 4.09 8.91 4.21
CA SER A 99 5.48 8.80 4.68
C SER A 99 5.60 8.67 6.19
N ASN A 100 4.68 9.29 6.94
CA ASN A 100 4.60 9.15 8.40
C ASN A 100 4.34 7.72 8.85
N HIS A 101 3.83 6.86 7.96
CA HIS A 101 3.49 5.46 8.26
C HIS A 101 4.49 4.44 7.70
N TYR A 102 5.56 4.86 7.02
CA TYR A 102 6.50 3.92 6.40
C TYR A 102 7.10 2.93 7.39
N HIS A 103 7.35 3.36 8.63
CA HIS A 103 7.85 2.52 9.72
C HIS A 103 6.90 1.36 10.10
N LEU A 104 5.62 1.42 9.74
CA LEU A 104 4.65 0.35 9.96
C LEU A 104 4.73 -0.75 8.90
N TYR A 105 5.24 -0.42 7.70
CA TYR A 105 5.24 -1.32 6.55
C TYR A 105 6.64 -1.79 6.15
N PHE A 106 7.69 -0.99 6.40
CA PHE A 106 9.02 -1.20 5.86
C PHE A 106 10.08 -1.11 6.97
N GLU A 107 11.07 -2.00 6.95
CA GLU A 107 12.23 -1.89 7.83
C GLU A 107 13.11 -0.70 7.42
N TRP A 108 13.28 0.27 8.33
CA TRP A 108 14.17 1.41 8.08
C TRP A 108 15.59 1.14 8.56
N LYS A 109 16.60 1.82 8.01
CA LYS A 109 17.98 1.72 8.51
C LYS A 109 18.02 2.26 9.95
N GLY A 110 18.06 1.39 10.95
CA GLY A 110 18.28 1.77 12.35
C GLY A 110 17.59 0.92 13.40
N GLU A 111 16.65 0.05 13.04
CA GLU A 111 16.05 -0.89 13.98
C GLU A 111 16.86 -2.19 13.99
N ASN A 112 17.85 -2.26 14.87
CA ASN A 112 18.57 -3.47 15.27
C ASN A 112 18.10 -3.91 16.65
#